data_AF-A0A0R1UKG1-F1
#
_entry.id   AF-A0A0R1UKG1-F1
#
_cell.length_a   1.000
_cell.length_b   1.000
_cell.length_c   1.000
_cell.angle_alpha   90.00
_cell.angle_beta   90.00
_cell.angle_gamma   90.00
#
_symmetry.space_group_name_H-M   'P 1'
#
loop_
_entity.id
_entity.type
_entity.pdbx_description
1 polymer ?
#
loop_
_entity_poly.entity_id
_entity_poly.type
_entity_poly.pdbx_seq_one_letter_code
_entity_poly.pdbx_strand_id
1 'polypeptide(L)'
;MNRTQFTLYSEKRRAERAGAFVIERQDATHFTLNQHPYVLVADHQGAFDPAALADRFSTVLSKYDYIVGDWGFDQLRLRGFYAPENRLYTPERGVATIQDYLVEDCNFGCAYFVIQNEDVQIPRYLNRSKKRAGNKDHTANSRNHEKGRPKRRVRRIKSGKRTHRVTERK
;
A
#
# COMPACT_ATOMS: atom_id res chain seq x y z
N MET A 1 -20.51 -22.09 -23.63
CA MET A 1 -19.46 -21.05 -23.45
C MET A 1 -18.31 -21.35 -24.41
N ASN A 2 -18.06 -20.48 -25.40
CA ASN A 2 -17.17 -20.78 -26.53
C ASN A 2 -15.69 -20.63 -26.15
N ARG A 3 -15.03 -21.75 -25.84
CA ARG A 3 -13.59 -21.90 -25.53
C ARG A 3 -12.67 -21.19 -26.56
N THR A 4 -13.12 -21.06 -27.79
CA THR A 4 -12.46 -20.35 -28.90
C THR A 4 -12.45 -18.83 -28.74
N GLN A 5 -13.49 -18.21 -28.17
CA GLN A 5 -13.53 -16.75 -28.01
C GLN A 5 -12.55 -16.28 -26.92
N PHE A 6 -12.41 -17.05 -25.84
CA PHE A 6 -11.49 -16.74 -24.74
C PHE A 6 -10.01 -16.89 -25.13
N THR A 7 -9.69 -17.94 -25.89
CA THR A 7 -8.33 -18.19 -26.41
C THR A 7 -7.92 -17.10 -27.40
N LEU A 8 -8.77 -16.79 -28.39
CA LEU A 8 -8.53 -15.71 -29.34
C LEU A 8 -8.38 -14.33 -28.65
N TYR A 9 -9.17 -14.05 -27.61
CA TYR A 9 -9.03 -12.80 -26.84
C TYR A 9 -7.68 -12.73 -26.09
N SER A 10 -7.27 -13.83 -25.49
CA SER A 10 -6.00 -13.93 -24.75
C SER A 10 -4.80 -13.79 -25.70
N GLU A 11 -4.84 -14.46 -26.85
CA GLU A 11 -3.84 -14.36 -27.91
C GLU A 11 -3.76 -12.95 -28.49
N LYS A 12 -4.91 -12.32 -28.79
CA LYS A 12 -4.96 -10.95 -29.29
C LYS A 12 -4.35 -9.96 -28.30
N ARG A 13 -4.71 -10.06 -27.01
CA ARG A 13 -4.14 -9.22 -25.93
C ARG A 13 -2.64 -9.45 -25.76
N ARG A 14 -2.16 -10.68 -25.94
CA ARG A 14 -0.74 -11.02 -25.87
C ARG A 14 0.03 -10.43 -27.06
N ALA A 15 -0.52 -10.54 -28.27
CA ALA A 15 0.06 -9.95 -29.48
C ALA A 15 0.14 -8.41 -29.42
N GLU A 16 -0.90 -7.75 -28.89
CA GLU A 16 -0.91 -6.28 -28.71
C GLU A 16 0.14 -5.77 -27.70
N ARG A 17 0.63 -6.63 -26.80
CA ARG A 17 1.62 -6.29 -25.76
C ARG A 17 3.00 -6.89 -25.99
N ALA A 18 3.15 -7.73 -27.02
CA ALA A 18 4.41 -8.38 -27.34
C ALA A 18 5.48 -7.32 -27.60
N GLY A 19 6.61 -7.41 -26.89
CA GLY A 19 7.72 -6.47 -27.00
C GLY A 19 7.55 -5.14 -26.24
N ALA A 20 6.51 -4.98 -25.41
CA ALA A 20 6.36 -3.78 -24.57
C ALA A 20 7.41 -3.69 -23.45
N PHE A 21 7.94 -4.83 -23.01
CA PHE A 21 9.00 -4.93 -22.03
C PHE A 21 10.15 -5.76 -22.58
N VAL A 22 11.37 -5.31 -22.32
CA VAL A 22 12.62 -5.98 -22.72
C VAL A 22 13.39 -6.32 -21.46
N ILE A 23 13.83 -7.58 -21.37
CA ILE A 23 14.68 -8.06 -20.28
C ILE A 23 16.07 -8.34 -20.82
N GLU A 24 17.08 -7.75 -20.19
CA GLU A 24 18.49 -7.95 -20.46
C GLU A 24 19.14 -8.57 -19.22
N ARG A 25 19.61 -9.81 -19.32
CA ARG A 25 20.34 -10.47 -18.22
C ARG A 25 21.76 -9.95 -18.16
N GLN A 26 22.18 -9.56 -16.96
CA GLN A 26 23.56 -9.17 -16.68
C GLN A 26 24.32 -10.37 -16.11
N ASP A 27 23.73 -11.04 -15.11
CA ASP A 27 24.33 -12.16 -14.38
C ASP A 27 23.34 -13.31 -14.15
N ALA A 28 23.76 -14.30 -13.35
CA ALA A 28 22.92 -15.39 -12.87
C ALA A 28 21.69 -14.90 -12.08
N THR A 29 21.82 -13.82 -11.33
CA THR A 29 20.72 -13.26 -10.51
C THR A 29 20.32 -11.86 -10.93
N HIS A 30 21.22 -11.06 -11.50
CA HIS A 30 20.94 -9.67 -11.87
C HIS A 30 20.46 -9.54 -13.31
N PHE A 31 19.43 -8.75 -13.51
CA PHE A 31 18.91 -8.42 -14.84
C PHE A 31 18.24 -7.05 -14.82
N THR A 32 18.07 -6.45 -15.99
CA THR A 32 17.31 -5.21 -16.14
C THR A 32 16.05 -5.46 -16.94
N LEU A 33 14.93 -4.88 -16.49
CA LEU A 33 13.66 -4.86 -17.21
C LEU A 33 13.34 -3.42 -17.60
N ASN A 34 13.38 -3.11 -18.90
CA ASN A 34 13.31 -1.74 -19.42
C ASN A 34 14.30 -0.79 -18.74
N GLN A 35 15.57 -1.22 -18.62
CA GLN A 35 16.65 -0.49 -17.93
C GLN A 35 16.44 -0.29 -16.42
N HIS A 36 15.41 -0.88 -15.81
CA HIS A 36 15.26 -0.90 -14.36
C HIS A 36 15.90 -2.16 -13.77
N PRO A 37 16.78 -2.04 -12.75
CA PRO A 37 17.51 -3.16 -12.18
C PRO A 37 16.63 -4.02 -11.26
N TYR A 38 16.76 -5.35 -11.42
CA TYR A 38 16.11 -6.37 -10.63
C TYR A 38 17.09 -7.50 -10.27
N VAL A 39 16.83 -8.14 -9.13
CA VAL A 39 17.58 -9.30 -8.65
C VAL A 39 16.64 -10.50 -8.49
N LEU A 40 17.00 -11.64 -9.06
CA LEU A 40 16.37 -12.93 -8.78
C LEU A 40 16.82 -13.42 -7.41
N VAL A 41 15.90 -13.40 -6.45
CA VAL A 41 16.14 -13.77 -5.03
C VAL A 41 15.89 -15.25 -4.81
N ALA A 42 14.84 -15.79 -5.44
CA ALA A 42 14.49 -17.20 -5.33
C ALA A 42 13.96 -17.72 -6.66
N ASP A 43 14.34 -18.95 -7.00
CA ASP A 43 13.85 -19.67 -8.17
C ASP A 43 13.58 -21.12 -7.78
N HIS A 44 12.30 -21.44 -7.60
CA HIS A 44 11.85 -22.76 -7.18
C HIS A 44 11.37 -23.54 -8.42
N GLN A 45 12.01 -24.70 -8.67
CA GLN A 45 11.78 -25.54 -9.84
C GLN A 45 12.10 -24.89 -11.20
N GLY A 46 13.01 -23.90 -11.24
CA GLY A 46 13.39 -23.25 -12.50
C GLY A 46 12.22 -22.48 -13.13
N ALA A 47 11.38 -21.88 -12.29
CA ALA A 47 10.18 -21.16 -12.67
C ALA A 47 10.47 -19.85 -13.40
N PHE A 48 11.68 -19.31 -13.25
CA PHE A 48 12.04 -18.02 -13.82
C PHE A 48 12.22 -18.08 -15.34
N ASP A 49 11.24 -17.54 -16.07
CA ASP A 49 11.30 -17.34 -17.51
C ASP A 49 11.27 -15.83 -17.83
N PRO A 50 12.40 -15.24 -18.33
CA PRO A 50 12.46 -13.84 -18.73
C PRO A 50 11.42 -13.43 -19.78
N ALA A 51 11.13 -14.29 -20.75
CA ALA A 51 10.18 -13.97 -21.82
C ALA A 51 8.76 -13.89 -21.26
N ALA A 52 8.38 -14.87 -20.43
CA ALA A 52 7.07 -14.87 -19.76
C ALA A 52 6.92 -13.69 -18.79
N LEU A 53 7.99 -13.34 -18.05
CA LEU A 53 8.00 -12.18 -17.17
C LEU A 53 7.78 -10.89 -17.97
N ALA A 54 8.53 -10.68 -19.06
CA ALA A 54 8.40 -9.50 -19.91
C ALA A 54 6.97 -9.35 -20.47
N ASP A 55 6.38 -10.45 -20.93
CA ASP A 55 5.00 -10.47 -21.47
C ASP A 55 3.95 -10.07 -20.44
N ARG A 56 4.13 -10.51 -19.18
CA ARG A 56 3.15 -10.31 -18.09
C ARG A 56 3.41 -9.07 -17.26
N PHE A 57 4.61 -8.50 -17.35
CA PHE A 57 4.98 -7.35 -16.55
C PHE A 57 4.08 -6.14 -16.85
N SER A 58 3.91 -5.31 -15.84
CA SER A 58 3.18 -4.06 -15.94
C SER A 58 3.90 -3.03 -15.08
N THR A 59 4.04 -1.80 -15.58
CA THR A 59 4.70 -0.70 -14.87
C THR A 59 4.08 -0.38 -13.51
N VAL A 60 2.83 -0.80 -13.26
CA VAL A 60 2.21 -0.70 -11.93
C VAL A 60 2.93 -1.53 -10.87
N LEU A 61 3.66 -2.57 -11.28
CA LEU A 61 4.41 -3.44 -10.39
C LEU A 61 5.74 -2.80 -9.94
N SER A 62 6.27 -1.83 -10.69
CA SER A 62 7.53 -1.15 -10.36
C SER A 62 7.49 -0.35 -9.05
N LYS A 63 6.31 -0.17 -8.43
CA LYS A 63 6.16 0.46 -7.11
C LYS A 63 6.43 -0.48 -5.93
N TYR A 64 6.48 -1.79 -6.18
CA TYR A 64 6.73 -2.81 -5.16
C TYR A 64 8.22 -3.16 -5.09
N ASP A 65 8.69 -3.49 -3.89
CA ASP A 65 10.07 -3.90 -3.65
C ASP A 65 10.30 -5.36 -4.05
N TYR A 66 9.30 -6.22 -3.85
CA TYR A 66 9.35 -7.63 -4.22
C TYR A 66 8.21 -7.97 -5.16
N ILE A 67 8.48 -8.80 -6.15
CA ILE A 67 7.47 -9.37 -7.05
C ILE A 67 7.63 -10.87 -7.03
N VAL A 68 6.56 -11.56 -6.68
CA VAL A 68 6.45 -13.01 -6.77
C VAL A 68 5.82 -13.34 -8.11
N GLY A 69 6.49 -14.20 -8.87
CA GLY A 69 5.96 -14.82 -10.07
C GLY A 69 5.67 -16.29 -9.81
N ASP A 70 4.43 -16.72 -10.00
CA ASP A 70 4.04 -18.10 -9.76
C ASP A 70 3.17 -18.64 -10.91
N TRP A 71 3.28 -19.95 -11.15
CA TRP A 71 2.64 -20.61 -12.29
C TRP A 71 1.35 -21.32 -11.85
N GLY A 72 0.21 -20.76 -12.25
CA GLY A 72 -1.10 -21.37 -12.07
C GLY A 72 -1.68 -21.81 -13.42
N PHE A 73 -1.94 -23.11 -13.61
CA PHE A 73 -2.46 -23.66 -14.86
C PHE A 73 -1.65 -23.21 -16.10
N ASP A 74 -0.31 -23.29 -16.01
CA ASP A 74 0.65 -22.85 -17.04
C ASP A 74 0.57 -21.35 -17.41
N GLN A 75 -0.07 -20.54 -16.56
CA GLN A 75 -0.13 -19.10 -16.71
C GLN A 75 0.64 -18.42 -15.60
N LEU A 76 1.60 -17.58 -15.99
CA LEU A 76 2.36 -16.76 -15.06
C LEU A 76 1.46 -15.68 -14.44
N ARG A 77 1.43 -15.68 -13.11
CA ARG A 77 0.79 -14.69 -12.25
C ARG A 77 1.90 -13.87 -11.60
N LEU A 78 1.69 -12.55 -11.50
CA LEU A 78 2.63 -11.64 -10.84
C LEU A 78 1.92 -10.94 -9.69
N ARG A 79 2.52 -10.99 -8.50
CA ARG A 79 2.02 -10.33 -7.30
C ARG A 79 3.13 -9.51 -6.64
N GLY A 80 2.81 -8.26 -6.30
CA GLY A 80 3.77 -7.33 -5.68
C GLY A 80 3.62 -7.24 -4.16
N PHE A 81 4.75 -7.12 -3.47
CA PHE A 81 4.89 -7.03 -2.02
C PHE A 81 5.88 -5.91 -1.65
N TYR A 82 5.68 -5.31 -0.48
CA TYR A 82 6.49 -4.21 0.01
C TYR A 82 7.53 -4.68 1.04
N ALA A 83 8.71 -4.08 0.99
CA ALA A 83 9.68 -4.16 2.08
C ALA A 83 9.16 -3.38 3.31
N PRO A 84 9.52 -3.78 4.54
CA PRO A 84 9.10 -3.09 5.77
C PRO A 84 9.46 -1.59 5.79
N GLU A 85 10.56 -1.22 5.14
CA GLU A 85 11.08 0.14 5.06
C GLU A 85 10.32 1.00 4.03
N ASN A 86 9.53 0.39 3.15
CA ASN A 86 8.80 1.11 2.12
C ASN A 86 7.63 1.89 2.74
N ARG A 87 7.51 3.17 2.40
CA ARG A 87 6.41 4.03 2.87
C ARG A 87 5.00 3.57 2.46
N LEU A 88 4.89 2.73 1.44
CA LEU A 88 3.62 2.15 0.98
C LEU A 88 3.31 0.80 1.63
N TYR A 89 4.20 0.33 2.51
CA TYR A 89 4.06 -0.91 3.24
C TYR A 89 2.72 -0.98 3.98
N THR A 90 2.05 -2.11 3.84
CA THR A 90 0.96 -2.54 4.73
C THR A 90 1.23 -3.99 5.12
N PRO A 91 0.88 -4.42 6.34
CA PRO A 91 1.13 -5.79 6.80
C PRO A 91 0.60 -6.87 5.85
N GLU A 92 -0.56 -6.63 5.23
CA GLU A 92 -1.21 -7.60 4.32
C GLU A 92 -0.46 -7.77 3.00
N ARG A 93 0.35 -6.78 2.61
CA ARG A 93 1.17 -6.80 1.38
C ARG A 93 2.67 -6.73 1.69
N GLY A 94 3.07 -7.09 2.90
CA GLY A 94 4.46 -7.10 3.30
C GLY A 94 5.21 -8.31 2.75
N VAL A 95 6.53 -8.21 2.63
CA VAL A 95 7.39 -9.35 2.26
C VAL A 95 7.17 -10.57 3.17
N ALA A 96 6.78 -10.37 4.43
CA ALA A 96 6.50 -11.44 5.38
C ALA A 96 5.31 -12.33 4.98
N THR A 97 4.34 -11.80 4.22
CA THR A 97 3.15 -12.55 3.80
C THR A 97 3.34 -13.32 2.48
N ILE A 98 4.54 -13.25 1.89
CA ILE A 98 4.85 -14.01 0.66
C ILE A 98 4.68 -15.51 0.89
N GLN A 99 5.13 -16.02 2.03
CA GLN A 99 5.03 -17.45 2.31
C GLN A 99 3.56 -17.90 2.44
N ASP A 100 2.73 -17.10 3.11
CA ASP A 100 1.31 -17.36 3.24
C ASP A 100 0.62 -17.33 1.88
N TYR A 101 0.93 -16.32 1.05
CA TYR A 101 0.46 -16.23 -0.33
C TYR A 101 0.79 -17.49 -1.14
N LEU A 102 2.03 -17.98 -1.05
CA LEU A 102 2.42 -19.18 -1.78
C LEU A 102 1.67 -20.43 -1.29
N VAL A 103 1.36 -20.53 0.00
CA VAL A 103 0.60 -21.68 0.53
C VAL A 103 -0.88 -21.61 0.14
N GLU A 104 -1.45 -20.40 0.10
CA GLU A 104 -2.88 -20.19 -0.18
C GLU A 104 -3.21 -20.24 -1.69
N ASP A 105 -2.41 -19.55 -2.51
CA ASP A 105 -2.70 -19.32 -3.93
C ASP A 105 -1.87 -20.20 -4.89
N CYS A 106 -0.74 -20.76 -4.44
CA CYS A 106 0.10 -21.69 -5.21
C CYS A 106 -0.26 -23.12 -4.77
N ASN A 107 -0.93 -23.88 -5.65
CA ASN A 107 -1.25 -25.29 -5.39
C ASN A 107 0.02 -26.13 -5.10
N PHE A 108 -0.13 -27.32 -4.53
CA PHE A 108 1.01 -28.22 -4.29
C PHE A 108 1.85 -28.45 -5.55
N GLY A 109 3.18 -28.27 -5.42
CA GLY A 109 4.12 -28.44 -6.53
C GLY A 109 4.19 -27.27 -7.51
N CYS A 110 3.54 -26.14 -7.21
CA CYS A 110 3.59 -24.92 -8.00
C CYS A 110 5.02 -24.35 -8.06
N ALA A 111 5.49 -24.12 -9.29
CA ALA A 111 6.77 -23.47 -9.56
C ALA A 111 6.61 -21.95 -9.36
N TYR A 112 7.57 -21.33 -8.69
CA TYR A 112 7.54 -19.89 -8.43
C TYR A 112 8.95 -19.30 -8.38
N PHE A 113 9.03 -18.01 -8.61
CA PHE A 113 10.24 -17.22 -8.43
C PHE A 113 9.91 -15.93 -7.69
N VAL A 114 10.94 -15.33 -7.08
CA VAL A 114 10.84 -14.04 -6.41
C VAL A 114 11.93 -13.14 -6.96
N ILE A 115 11.55 -11.96 -7.43
CA ILE A 115 12.47 -10.91 -7.84
C ILE A 115 12.35 -9.71 -6.91
N GLN A 116 13.48 -9.09 -6.61
CA GLN A 116 13.57 -7.84 -5.88
C GLN A 116 13.83 -6.71 -6.87
N ASN A 117 13.11 -5.61 -6.70
CA ASN A 117 13.31 -4.36 -7.42
C ASN A 117 14.32 -3.50 -6.66
N GLU A 118 15.46 -3.19 -7.29
CA GLU A 118 16.50 -2.38 -6.65
C GLU A 118 16.21 -0.87 -6.74
N ASP A 119 15.33 -0.47 -7.66
CA ASP A 119 14.99 0.94 -7.90
C ASP A 119 13.46 1.13 -7.90
N VAL A 120 12.88 1.15 -6.69
CA VAL A 120 11.43 1.19 -6.51
C VAL A 120 10.84 2.55 -6.94
N GLN A 121 10.02 2.50 -8.01
CA GLN A 121 9.40 3.66 -8.63
C GLN A 121 8.06 3.99 -7.98
N ILE A 122 8.07 4.80 -6.92
CA ILE A 122 6.85 5.19 -6.22
C ILE A 122 6.15 6.37 -6.94
N PRO A 123 4.89 6.22 -7.38
CA PRO A 123 4.19 7.26 -8.12
C PRO A 123 4.11 8.60 -7.37
N ARG A 124 4.38 9.70 -8.08
CA ARG A 124 4.40 11.06 -7.51
C ARG A 124 3.10 11.47 -6.80
N TYR A 125 1.95 10.92 -7.19
CA TYR A 125 0.67 11.24 -6.55
C TYR A 125 0.61 10.77 -5.08
N LEU A 126 1.28 9.66 -4.74
CA LEU A 126 1.40 9.17 -3.36
C LEU A 126 2.39 10.01 -2.53
N ASN A 127 3.29 10.75 -3.19
CA ASN A 127 4.32 11.55 -2.52
C ASN A 127 3.80 12.92 -2.02
N ARG A 128 2.56 13.30 -2.38
CA ARG A 128 2.05 14.65 -2.15
C ARG A 128 1.55 14.90 -0.71
N SER A 129 1.37 13.86 0.10
CA SER A 129 0.68 13.95 1.40
C SER A 129 1.44 14.75 2.49
N LYS A 130 2.78 14.81 2.44
CA LYS A 130 3.56 15.42 3.55
C LYS A 130 3.72 16.95 3.54
N LYS A 131 3.39 17.67 2.45
CA LYS A 131 3.60 19.13 2.39
C LYS A 131 2.47 20.00 2.95
N ARG A 132 1.33 19.43 3.36
CA ARG A 132 0.16 20.22 3.82
C ARG A 132 -0.12 20.18 5.33
N ALA A 133 0.62 19.38 6.11
CA ALA A 133 0.39 19.24 7.56
C ALA A 133 1.24 20.20 8.44
N GLY A 134 2.08 21.05 7.85
CA GLY A 134 3.06 21.87 8.56
C GLY A 134 2.73 23.37 8.67
N ASN A 135 1.45 23.77 8.76
CA ASN A 135 1.13 25.17 9.06
C ASN A 135 -0.14 25.29 9.94
N LYS A 136 -0.04 24.80 11.18
CA LYS A 136 -0.85 25.30 12.30
C LYS A 136 0.10 26.06 13.21
N ASP A 137 0.50 27.24 12.75
CA ASP A 137 1.30 28.14 13.55
C ASP A 137 0.46 28.65 14.73
N HIS A 138 0.98 28.49 15.93
CA HIS A 138 0.39 28.96 17.16
C HIS A 138 0.57 30.47 17.25
N THR A 139 -0.34 31.27 16.66
CA THR A 139 -0.49 32.67 17.10
C THR A 139 -1.20 32.71 18.44
N ALA A 140 -0.46 32.37 19.50
CA ALA A 140 -0.67 32.96 20.80
C ALA A 140 -0.41 34.46 20.66
N ASN A 141 -1.45 35.28 20.68
CA ASN A 141 -1.28 36.71 20.92
C ASN A 141 -2.17 37.16 22.06
N SER A 142 -1.53 37.21 23.23
CA SER A 142 -1.95 38.01 24.37
C SER A 142 -2.15 39.46 23.92
N ARG A 143 -3.35 40.00 24.08
CA ARG A 143 -3.53 41.45 24.23
C ARG A 143 -4.49 41.72 25.37
N ASN A 144 -3.89 42.00 26.53
CA ASN A 144 -4.46 42.83 27.57
C ASN A 144 -5.12 44.08 26.96
N HIS A 145 -6.40 44.30 27.28
CA HIS A 145 -6.94 45.65 27.30
C HIS A 145 -7.88 45.80 28.49
N GLU A 146 -7.38 46.48 29.53
CA GLU A 146 -8.19 47.04 30.60
C GLU A 146 -9.29 47.94 30.01
N LYS A 147 -10.50 47.89 30.60
CA LYS A 147 -11.26 49.08 31.03
C LYS A 147 -12.63 48.68 31.60
N GLY A 148 -12.92 49.18 32.81
CA GLY A 148 -14.28 49.55 33.20
C GLY A 148 -15.00 48.66 34.23
N ARG A 149 -14.66 48.81 35.52
CA ARG A 149 -15.65 48.62 36.60
C ARG A 149 -16.64 49.79 36.57
N PRO A 150 -17.93 49.55 36.87
CA PRO A 150 -18.47 50.25 38.02
C PRO A 150 -19.22 49.31 38.98
N LYS A 151 -18.92 49.47 40.27
CA LYS A 151 -19.64 48.88 41.39
C LYS A 151 -21.03 49.50 41.50
N ARG A 152 -22.11 48.71 41.62
CA ARG A 152 -23.37 49.18 42.24
C ARG A 152 -24.02 48.13 43.16
N ARG A 153 -23.82 48.40 44.45
CA ARG A 153 -24.70 48.28 45.63
C ARG A 153 -25.67 47.10 45.74
N VAL A 154 -25.37 46.26 46.73
CA VAL A 154 -26.26 45.34 47.46
C VAL A 154 -27.52 46.06 47.94
N ARG A 155 -28.69 45.43 47.73
CA ARG A 155 -29.87 45.62 48.58
C ARG A 155 -30.38 44.25 49.05
N ARG A 156 -30.28 44.08 50.37
CA ARG A 156 -30.75 43.00 51.23
C ARG A 156 -32.28 43.05 51.34
N ILE A 157 -32.96 41.93 51.13
CA ILE A 157 -34.30 41.67 51.71
C ILE A 157 -34.34 40.22 52.23
N LYS A 158 -34.93 40.09 53.42
CA LYS A 158 -34.91 38.94 54.34
C LYS A 158 -36.03 37.92 54.05
N SER A 159 -35.76 36.69 54.51
CA SER A 159 -36.66 35.73 55.20
C SER A 159 -37.86 35.11 54.49
N GLY A 160 -37.91 33.77 54.52
CA GLY A 160 -39.16 32.99 54.46
C GLY A 160 -39.01 31.55 53.96
N LYS A 161 -38.59 30.64 54.85
CA LYS A 161 -39.33 29.42 55.27
C LYS A 161 -38.94 28.09 54.57
N ARG A 162 -38.61 27.14 55.45
CA ARG A 162 -38.43 25.68 55.33
C ARG A 162 -39.56 25.04 54.50
N THR A 163 -39.38 23.89 53.84
CA THR A 163 -39.22 22.56 54.46
C THR A 163 -38.62 21.51 53.52
N HIS A 164 -37.78 20.64 54.10
CA HIS A 164 -37.42 19.33 53.57
C HIS A 164 -38.61 18.38 53.53
N ARG A 165 -38.64 17.45 52.56
CA ARG A 165 -39.10 16.09 52.83
C ARG A 165 -38.33 15.06 52.01
N VAL A 166 -37.62 14.22 52.74
CA VAL A 166 -37.07 12.92 52.36
C VAL A 166 -38.18 11.87 52.58
N THR A 167 -38.31 10.92 51.67
CA THR A 167 -38.87 9.56 51.88
C THR A 167 -38.22 8.70 50.79
N GLU A 168 -37.16 7.95 51.05
CA GLU A 168 -37.06 6.65 51.74
C GLU A 168 -37.67 5.47 50.96
N ARG A 169 -36.77 4.54 50.65
CA ARG A 169 -36.85 3.11 50.27
C ARG A 169 -38.23 2.43 50.27
N LYS A 170 -38.46 1.62 49.22
CA LYS A 170 -38.55 0.16 49.36
C LYS A 170 -38.18 -0.52 48.05
#